data_AF-A0A0F9SM65-F1
#
_entry.id   AF-A0A0F9SM65-F1
#
_cell.length_a   1.000
_cell.length_b   1.000
_cell.length_c   1.000
_cell.angle_alpha   90.00
_cell.angle_beta   90.00
_cell.angle_gamma   90.00
#
_symmetry.space_group_name_H-M   'P 1'
#
loop_
_entity.id
_entity.type
_entity.pdbx_description
1 polymer ?
#
loop_
_entity_poly.entity_id
_entity_poly.type
_entity_poly.pdbx_seq_one_letter_code
_entity_poly.pdbx_strand_id
1 'polypeptide(L)'
;MNEIHKLAYFHGKVIIGEKNKVGAYTVIGTPAEHKNYYINDIEGKVIIGNNNIIRELITINASYSDEATTIGNNCFITAHSHIGHDCHVGDNVVLAKATLGGHTKVHSFAFMGLNSATHQFTTIGAFSLVGGGSFVTKDIPPFLIYIDKKGCYRINRIGLERAGIEEGKIGSVYRYYITQDIDNLDKDLQIFVEDFKRESKRPNAKIGIEE
;
A
#
# COMPACT_ATOMS: atom_id res chain seq x y z
N MET A 1 10.29 7.75 -21.39
CA MET A 1 11.41 8.34 -20.64
C MET A 1 10.89 8.81 -19.28
N ASN A 2 11.70 8.72 -18.23
CA ASN A 2 11.35 9.25 -16.91
C ASN A 2 11.51 10.78 -16.85
N GLU A 3 10.64 11.45 -16.11
CA GLU A 3 10.72 12.88 -15.78
C GLU A 3 11.19 13.02 -14.32
N ILE A 4 12.49 13.19 -14.12
CA ILE A 4 13.07 13.31 -12.77
C ILE A 4 13.45 14.76 -12.53
N HIS A 5 12.86 15.38 -11.50
CA HIS A 5 13.21 16.74 -11.12
C HIS A 5 14.68 16.83 -10.68
N LYS A 6 15.38 17.91 -11.06
CA LYS A 6 16.82 18.12 -10.78
C LYS A 6 17.23 18.16 -9.29
N LEU A 7 16.24 18.21 -8.40
CA LEU A 7 16.42 18.25 -6.94
C LEU A 7 15.97 16.95 -6.26
N ALA A 8 15.58 15.93 -7.02
CA ALA A 8 15.39 14.60 -6.48
C ALA A 8 16.75 13.96 -6.18
N TYR A 9 16.85 13.20 -5.10
CA TYR A 9 18.06 12.54 -4.66
C TYR A 9 17.86 11.02 -4.63
N PHE A 10 18.79 10.31 -5.25
CA PHE A 10 18.80 8.85 -5.33
C PHE A 10 20.07 8.35 -4.64
N HIS A 11 19.92 7.40 -3.71
CA HIS A 11 21.00 6.84 -2.92
C HIS A 11 21.05 5.32 -3.07
N GLY A 12 22.25 4.74 -3.10
CA GLY A 12 22.45 3.29 -3.15
C GLY A 12 21.83 2.65 -4.40
N LYS A 13 21.34 1.42 -4.24
CA LYS A 13 20.81 0.61 -5.35
C LYS A 13 19.33 0.92 -5.59
N VAL A 14 19.06 1.89 -6.47
CA VAL A 14 17.70 2.20 -6.94
C VAL A 14 17.52 1.76 -8.38
N ILE A 15 16.53 0.90 -8.62
CA ILE A 15 16.09 0.48 -9.95
C ILE A 15 14.73 1.09 -10.20
N ILE A 16 14.59 1.85 -11.29
CA ILE A 16 13.34 2.51 -11.67
C ILE A 16 12.97 2.13 -13.10
N GLY A 17 11.72 1.72 -13.30
CA GLY A 17 11.14 1.45 -14.61
C GLY A 17 10.94 2.73 -15.43
N GLU A 18 10.05 2.67 -16.41
CA GLU A 18 9.86 3.75 -17.38
C GLU A 18 8.67 4.67 -17.06
N LYS A 19 8.72 5.87 -17.64
CA LYS A 19 7.63 6.87 -17.65
C LYS A 19 7.19 7.32 -16.25
N ASN A 20 8.08 7.20 -15.27
CA ASN A 20 7.88 7.73 -13.93
C ASN A 20 8.10 9.24 -13.90
N LYS A 21 7.35 9.95 -13.05
CA LYS A 21 7.52 11.37 -12.75
C LYS A 21 7.91 11.53 -11.30
N VAL A 22 9.08 12.11 -11.03
CA VAL A 22 9.64 12.28 -9.68
C VAL A 22 9.81 13.76 -9.37
N GLY A 23 9.14 14.21 -8.31
CA GLY A 23 9.07 15.60 -7.86
C GLY A 23 10.34 16.10 -7.16
N ALA A 24 10.37 17.40 -6.86
CA ALA A 24 11.50 18.05 -6.22
C ALA A 24 11.73 17.53 -4.78
N TYR A 25 12.99 17.43 -4.37
CA TYR A 25 13.37 17.07 -3.00
C TYR A 25 12.87 15.71 -2.51
N THR A 26 12.45 14.85 -3.44
CA THR A 26 12.15 13.45 -3.13
C THR A 26 13.44 12.67 -3.01
N VAL A 27 13.53 11.88 -1.95
CA VAL A 27 14.70 11.11 -1.55
C VAL A 27 14.37 9.63 -1.64
N ILE A 28 15.11 8.90 -2.48
CA ILE A 28 14.86 7.48 -2.76
C ILE A 28 16.13 6.67 -2.52
N GLY A 29 16.00 5.58 -1.76
CA GLY A 29 17.05 4.60 -1.54
C GLY A 29 18.01 4.92 -0.40
N THR A 30 17.72 5.93 0.42
CA THR A 30 18.49 6.15 1.66
C THR A 30 18.37 4.95 2.61
N PRO A 31 19.38 4.73 3.47
CA PRO A 31 19.37 3.70 4.49
C PRO A 31 18.03 3.53 5.23
N ALA A 32 17.72 2.29 5.59
CA ALA A 32 16.61 2.01 6.50
C ALA A 32 16.79 2.80 7.81
N GLU A 33 15.71 3.39 8.32
CA GLU A 33 15.65 3.97 9.68
C GLU A 33 15.57 2.86 10.75
N HIS A 34 16.49 1.91 10.66
CA HIS A 34 16.56 0.74 11.52
C HIS A 34 17.99 0.61 12.06
N LYS A 35 18.13 0.48 13.40
CA LYS A 35 19.45 0.49 14.06
C LYS A 35 20.42 -0.54 13.49
N ASN A 36 19.94 -1.74 13.17
CA ASN A 36 20.80 -2.80 12.63
C ASN A 36 21.43 -2.46 11.27
N TYR A 37 20.83 -1.55 10.50
CA TYR A 37 21.45 -1.08 9.26
C TYR A 37 22.77 -0.37 9.56
N TYR A 38 22.75 0.60 10.48
CA TYR A 38 23.90 1.41 10.87
C TYR A 38 24.97 0.64 11.66
N ILE A 39 24.73 -0.64 11.96
CA ILE A 39 25.68 -1.52 12.64
C ILE A 39 26.35 -2.47 11.64
N ASN A 40 25.63 -2.90 10.59
CA ASN A 40 26.06 -3.97 9.71
C ASN A 40 26.34 -3.51 8.26
N ASP A 41 26.22 -2.21 7.97
CA ASP A 41 26.46 -1.62 6.64
C ASP A 41 25.77 -2.39 5.49
N ILE A 42 24.47 -2.64 5.66
CA ILE A 42 23.68 -3.46 4.74
C ILE A 42 23.44 -2.71 3.43
N GLU A 43 23.76 -3.31 2.29
CA GLU A 43 23.40 -2.75 0.97
C GLU A 43 21.94 -3.05 0.61
N GLY A 44 21.04 -2.19 1.07
CA GLY A 44 19.63 -2.21 0.69
C GLY A 44 19.36 -1.84 -0.77
N LYS A 45 18.16 -2.17 -1.27
CA LYS A 45 17.72 -1.78 -2.61
C LYS A 45 16.27 -1.32 -2.64
N VAL A 46 15.98 -0.43 -3.60
CA VAL A 46 14.62 0.00 -3.95
C VAL A 46 14.34 -0.35 -5.40
N ILE A 47 13.16 -0.92 -5.67
CA ILE A 47 12.70 -1.24 -7.03
C ILE A 47 11.35 -0.55 -7.26
N ILE A 48 11.29 0.29 -8.29
CA ILE A 48 10.09 1.04 -8.68
C ILE A 48 9.69 0.62 -10.10
N GLY A 49 8.42 0.30 -10.32
CA GLY A 49 7.86 -0.05 -11.62
C GLY A 49 7.70 1.16 -12.55
N ASN A 50 6.63 1.16 -13.33
CA ASN A 50 6.41 2.09 -14.44
C ASN A 50 5.26 3.06 -14.17
N ASN A 51 5.27 4.20 -14.87
CA ASN A 51 4.18 5.19 -14.89
C ASN A 51 3.77 5.74 -13.51
N ASN A 52 4.66 5.73 -12.52
CA ASN A 52 4.34 6.25 -11.21
C ASN A 52 4.46 7.78 -11.20
N ILE A 53 3.59 8.44 -10.43
CA ILE A 53 3.71 9.87 -10.11
C ILE A 53 4.11 9.97 -8.64
N ILE A 54 5.36 10.34 -8.41
CA ILE A 54 5.98 10.48 -7.09
C ILE A 54 6.22 11.98 -6.89
N ARG A 55 5.42 12.62 -6.04
CA ARG A 55 5.44 14.07 -5.81
C ARG A 55 6.66 14.53 -5.01
N GLU A 56 6.62 15.71 -4.41
CA GLU A 56 7.74 16.37 -3.76
C GLU A 56 7.92 15.85 -2.33
N LEU A 57 9.14 16.00 -1.77
CA LEU A 57 9.40 15.78 -0.35
C LEU A 57 8.98 14.38 0.16
N ILE A 58 9.02 13.38 -0.72
CA ILE A 58 8.74 11.98 -0.37
C ILE A 58 10.04 11.30 0.06
N THR A 59 9.96 10.40 1.02
CA THR A 59 11.09 9.53 1.41
C THR A 59 10.73 8.07 1.17
N ILE A 60 11.63 7.35 0.50
CA ILE A 60 11.50 5.92 0.20
C ILE A 60 12.79 5.25 0.66
N ASN A 61 12.73 4.49 1.74
CA ASN A 61 13.92 3.87 2.33
C ASN A 61 14.25 2.55 1.64
N ALA A 62 15.54 2.31 1.45
CA ALA A 62 16.03 1.01 1.01
C ALA A 62 15.71 -0.07 2.05
N SER A 63 15.60 -1.32 1.58
CA SER A 63 15.47 -2.47 2.46
C SER A 63 16.69 -2.65 3.36
N TYR A 64 16.53 -3.43 4.44
CA TYR A 64 17.68 -3.98 5.17
C TYR A 64 17.66 -5.51 5.19
N SER A 65 16.64 -6.14 4.61
CA SER A 65 16.58 -7.58 4.36
C SER A 65 17.05 -7.91 2.93
N ASP A 66 17.04 -9.19 2.59
CA ASP A 66 17.38 -9.68 1.24
C ASP A 66 16.39 -9.20 0.16
N GLU A 67 15.16 -8.93 0.57
CA GLU A 67 14.09 -8.40 -0.28
C GLU A 67 14.26 -6.91 -0.55
N ALA A 68 13.69 -6.40 -1.64
CA ALA A 68 13.69 -4.97 -1.94
C ALA A 68 12.55 -4.26 -1.20
N THR A 69 12.71 -2.96 -0.95
CA THR A 69 11.52 -2.08 -0.88
C THR A 69 10.99 -1.94 -2.31
N THR A 70 9.72 -2.28 -2.54
CA THR A 70 9.14 -2.32 -3.89
C THR A 70 7.94 -1.39 -4.04
N ILE A 71 7.81 -0.80 -5.23
CA ILE A 71 6.65 -0.05 -5.69
C ILE A 71 6.29 -0.54 -7.09
N GLY A 72 5.03 -0.90 -7.30
CA GLY A 72 4.50 -1.36 -8.57
C GLY A 72 4.38 -0.25 -9.62
N ASN A 73 3.30 -0.32 -10.39
CA ASN A 73 3.03 0.51 -11.54
C ASN A 73 1.82 1.42 -11.31
N ASN A 74 1.80 2.56 -12.02
CA ASN A 74 0.66 3.50 -12.03
C ASN A 74 0.26 4.02 -10.64
N CYS A 75 1.18 4.02 -9.68
CA CYS A 75 0.92 4.55 -8.34
C CYS A 75 0.95 6.08 -8.34
N PHE A 76 0.12 6.67 -7.48
CA PHE A 76 0.15 8.10 -7.22
C PHE A 76 0.51 8.37 -5.76
N ILE A 77 1.74 8.82 -5.57
CA ILE A 77 2.32 9.09 -4.25
C ILE A 77 2.44 10.60 -4.11
N THR A 78 1.67 11.16 -3.19
CA THR A 78 1.57 12.61 -2.99
C THR A 78 2.59 13.12 -1.96
N ALA A 79 2.74 14.44 -1.91
CA ALA A 79 3.74 15.15 -1.12
C ALA A 79 3.84 14.64 0.32
N HIS A 80 5.07 14.58 0.86
CA HIS A 80 5.35 14.18 2.25
C HIS A 80 4.93 12.75 2.63
N SER A 81 4.65 11.88 1.66
CA SER A 81 4.49 10.46 1.97
C SER A 81 5.83 9.84 2.36
N HIS A 82 5.79 8.83 3.22
CA HIS A 82 6.95 8.04 3.62
C HIS A 82 6.69 6.56 3.35
N ILE A 83 7.65 5.90 2.70
CA ILE A 83 7.66 4.45 2.50
C ILE A 83 8.87 3.88 3.25
N GLY A 84 8.60 3.17 4.34
CA GLY A 84 9.62 2.52 5.15
C GLY A 84 10.35 1.40 4.42
N HIS A 85 11.39 0.89 5.07
CA HIS A 85 12.20 -0.22 4.57
C HIS A 85 11.36 -1.51 4.39
N ASP A 86 11.73 -2.34 3.41
CA ASP A 86 11.12 -3.65 3.12
C ASP A 86 9.60 -3.58 2.81
N CYS A 87 9.08 -2.39 2.54
CA CYS A 87 7.69 -2.23 2.14
C CYS A 87 7.45 -2.78 0.75
N HIS A 88 6.23 -3.26 0.52
CA HIS A 88 5.76 -3.70 -0.79
C HIS A 88 4.50 -2.94 -1.15
N VAL A 89 4.57 -2.10 -2.18
CA VAL A 89 3.42 -1.33 -2.69
C VAL A 89 3.06 -1.89 -4.07
N GLY A 90 1.83 -2.40 -4.20
CA GLY A 90 1.29 -2.96 -5.44
C GLY A 90 0.97 -1.91 -6.50
N ASP A 91 0.24 -2.32 -7.54
CA ASP A 91 -0.11 -1.45 -8.67
C ASP A 91 -1.32 -0.55 -8.36
N ASN A 92 -1.39 0.62 -8.99
CA ASN A 92 -2.52 1.55 -8.90
C ASN A 92 -2.82 1.99 -7.44
N VAL A 93 -1.81 1.97 -6.56
CA VAL A 93 -1.95 2.44 -5.18
C VAL A 93 -1.89 3.96 -5.13
N VAL A 94 -2.71 4.56 -4.26
CA VAL A 94 -2.65 5.99 -3.95
C VAL A 94 -2.22 6.19 -2.51
N LEU A 95 -1.14 6.96 -2.32
CA LEU A 95 -0.66 7.41 -1.02
C LEU A 95 -0.90 8.92 -0.90
N ALA A 96 -1.96 9.30 -0.17
CA ALA A 96 -2.29 10.68 0.11
C ALA A 96 -1.56 11.16 1.38
N LYS A 97 -0.34 11.69 1.27
CA LYS A 97 0.51 12.10 2.39
C LYS A 97 0.50 11.02 3.49
N ALA A 98 0.83 9.79 3.12
CA ALA A 98 0.69 8.64 3.99
C ALA A 98 2.06 8.12 4.44
N THR A 99 2.12 7.57 5.65
CA THR A 99 3.35 7.01 6.24
C THR A 99 3.22 5.50 6.38
N LEU A 100 4.07 4.75 5.69
CA LEU A 100 4.13 3.30 5.81
C LEU A 100 5.26 2.89 6.75
N GLY A 101 4.94 2.19 7.84
CA GLY A 101 5.95 1.56 8.70
C GLY A 101 6.70 0.46 7.95
N GLY A 102 7.90 0.08 8.43
CA GLY A 102 8.71 -0.95 7.78
C GLY A 102 7.96 -2.27 7.58
N HIS A 103 8.28 -3.02 6.52
CA HIS A 103 7.61 -4.27 6.13
C HIS A 103 6.11 -4.15 5.87
N THR A 104 5.58 -2.95 5.66
CA THR A 104 4.16 -2.78 5.30
C THR A 104 3.94 -3.27 3.88
N LYS A 105 2.86 -4.04 3.69
CA LYS A 105 2.38 -4.47 2.37
C LYS A 105 1.11 -3.72 2.03
N VAL A 106 1.07 -3.09 0.87
CA VAL A 106 -0.10 -2.38 0.35
C VAL A 106 -0.45 -2.99 -0.99
N HIS A 107 -1.54 -3.73 -1.04
CA HIS A 107 -1.98 -4.43 -2.24
C HIS A 107 -2.55 -3.46 -3.29
N SER A 108 -2.63 -3.94 -4.52
CA SER A 108 -3.04 -3.14 -5.67
C SER A 108 -4.42 -2.47 -5.46
N PHE A 109 -4.57 -1.28 -6.03
CA PHE A 109 -5.78 -0.45 -5.94
C PHE A 109 -6.16 0.04 -4.53
N ALA A 110 -5.33 -0.20 -3.51
CA ALA A 110 -5.57 0.35 -2.18
C ALA A 110 -5.36 1.88 -2.15
N PHE A 111 -6.10 2.54 -1.27
CA PHE A 111 -6.03 3.98 -1.05
C PHE A 111 -5.67 4.28 0.41
N MET A 112 -4.53 4.94 0.61
CA MET A 112 -4.11 5.45 1.92
C MET A 112 -4.46 6.93 2.01
N GLY A 113 -5.45 7.28 2.85
CA GLY A 113 -5.97 8.63 2.95
C GLY A 113 -5.04 9.64 3.63
N LEU A 114 -5.43 10.92 3.53
CA LEU A 114 -4.63 12.07 3.96
C LEU A 114 -4.07 11.91 5.38
N ASN A 115 -2.75 11.95 5.56
CA ASN A 115 -2.08 11.77 6.87
C ASN A 115 -2.43 10.46 7.59
N SER A 116 -2.84 9.42 6.85
CA SER A 116 -2.92 8.07 7.42
C SER A 116 -1.53 7.49 7.63
N ALA A 117 -1.40 6.57 8.57
CA ALA A 117 -0.15 5.90 8.83
C ALA A 117 -0.37 4.43 9.17
N THR A 118 0.62 3.60 8.89
CA THR A 118 0.62 2.19 9.29
C THR A 118 1.71 1.90 10.29
N HIS A 119 1.41 0.99 11.21
CA HIS A 119 2.44 0.33 11.99
C HIS A 119 3.22 -0.66 11.11
N GLN A 120 4.46 -0.98 11.50
CA GLN A 120 5.28 -1.98 10.81
C GLN A 120 4.59 -3.35 10.72
N PHE A 121 4.91 -4.09 9.65
CA PHE A 121 4.38 -5.43 9.33
C PHE A 121 2.87 -5.53 9.10
N THR A 122 2.21 -4.41 8.81
CA THR A 122 0.78 -4.42 8.46
C THR A 122 0.57 -4.74 6.99
N THR A 123 -0.57 -5.35 6.68
CA THR A 123 -1.02 -5.62 5.30
C THR A 123 -2.31 -4.87 5.02
N ILE A 124 -2.32 -4.08 3.95
CA ILE A 124 -3.50 -3.37 3.44
C ILE A 124 -3.96 -4.09 2.18
N GLY A 125 -5.17 -4.66 2.22
CA GLY A 125 -5.74 -5.47 1.15
C GLY A 125 -6.12 -4.67 -0.09
N ALA A 126 -6.29 -5.38 -1.20
CA ALA A 126 -6.59 -4.77 -2.49
C ALA A 126 -7.92 -4.01 -2.44
N PHE A 127 -8.02 -2.88 -3.14
CA PHE A 127 -9.20 -2.00 -3.13
C PHE A 127 -9.65 -1.49 -1.75
N SER A 128 -8.85 -1.68 -0.69
CA SER A 128 -9.17 -1.13 0.62
C SER A 128 -8.94 0.37 0.66
N LEU A 129 -9.69 1.06 1.52
CA LEU A 129 -9.53 2.49 1.76
C LEU A 129 -9.25 2.73 3.23
N VAL A 130 -8.09 3.31 3.52
CA VAL A 130 -7.76 3.82 4.85
C VAL A 130 -8.14 5.29 4.91
N GLY A 131 -9.05 5.64 5.82
CA GLY A 131 -9.49 7.02 6.01
C GLY A 131 -8.37 7.93 6.49
N GLY A 132 -8.45 9.21 6.12
CA GLY A 132 -7.45 10.20 6.53
C GLY A 132 -7.30 10.30 8.06
N GLY A 133 -6.06 10.49 8.51
CA GLY A 133 -5.69 10.55 9.92
C GLY A 133 -5.84 9.25 10.70
N SER A 134 -6.09 8.11 10.03
CA SER A 134 -6.16 6.81 10.70
C SER A 134 -4.76 6.24 10.95
N PHE A 135 -4.56 5.61 12.12
CA PHE A 135 -3.35 4.85 12.41
C PHE A 135 -3.64 3.34 12.40
N VAL A 136 -3.16 2.65 11.38
CA VAL A 136 -3.43 1.23 11.16
C VAL A 136 -2.46 0.38 11.96
N THR A 137 -2.97 -0.38 12.94
CA THR A 137 -2.16 -1.29 13.78
C THR A 137 -2.43 -2.76 13.50
N LYS A 138 -3.40 -3.06 12.63
CA LYS A 138 -3.81 -4.42 12.25
C LYS A 138 -4.04 -4.46 10.75
N ASP A 139 -3.91 -5.65 10.17
CA ASP A 139 -4.12 -5.84 8.74
C ASP A 139 -5.56 -5.46 8.35
N ILE A 140 -5.72 -4.81 7.20
CA ILE A 140 -6.99 -4.33 6.66
C ILE A 140 -7.37 -5.22 5.48
N PRO A 141 -8.43 -6.03 5.59
CA PRO A 141 -8.81 -6.95 4.51
C PRO A 141 -9.27 -6.24 3.22
N PRO A 142 -9.21 -6.91 2.06
CA PRO A 142 -9.52 -6.32 0.76
C PRO A 142 -10.92 -5.72 0.68
N PHE A 143 -11.12 -4.73 -0.19
CA PHE A 143 -12.42 -4.13 -0.48
C PHE A 143 -13.06 -3.35 0.68
N LEU A 144 -12.39 -3.20 1.82
CA LEU A 144 -12.95 -2.56 3.01
C LEU A 144 -12.45 -1.12 3.19
N ILE A 145 -13.33 -0.29 3.73
CA ILE A 145 -13.02 1.01 4.29
C ILE A 145 -12.70 0.82 5.78
N TYR A 146 -11.55 1.34 6.22
CA TYR A 146 -11.16 1.43 7.62
C TYR A 146 -10.95 2.88 8.03
N ILE A 147 -11.58 3.29 9.12
CA ILE A 147 -11.38 4.61 9.73
C ILE A 147 -11.20 4.39 11.24
N ASP A 148 -10.01 4.67 11.75
CA ASP A 148 -9.60 4.34 13.13
C ASP A 148 -10.61 4.84 14.17
N LYS A 149 -11.01 6.13 14.07
CA LYS A 149 -11.98 6.76 14.97
C LYS A 149 -13.39 6.16 14.96
N LYS A 150 -13.74 5.39 13.93
CA LYS A 150 -15.07 4.78 13.81
C LYS A 150 -15.13 3.37 14.38
N GLY A 151 -14.00 2.66 14.50
CA GLY A 151 -13.95 1.31 15.05
C GLY A 151 -14.68 0.23 14.24
N CYS A 152 -15.25 0.57 13.08
CA CYS A 152 -16.00 -0.33 12.20
C CYS A 152 -15.45 -0.34 10.77
N TYR A 153 -15.78 -1.39 10.03
CA TYR A 153 -15.48 -1.51 8.60
C TYR A 153 -16.74 -1.30 7.76
N ARG A 154 -16.55 -0.82 6.54
CA ARG A 154 -17.61 -0.73 5.51
C ARG A 154 -17.10 -1.25 4.19
N ILE A 155 -17.96 -1.68 3.29
CA ILE A 155 -17.53 -2.03 1.92
C ILE A 155 -17.14 -0.74 1.18
N ASN A 156 -16.00 -0.77 0.47
CA ASN A 156 -15.54 0.32 -0.38
C ASN A 156 -16.29 0.36 -1.72
N ARG A 157 -17.63 0.41 -1.66
CA ARG A 157 -18.52 0.35 -2.84
C ARG A 157 -18.12 1.36 -3.92
N ILE A 158 -17.90 2.62 -3.53
CA ILE A 158 -17.49 3.70 -4.45
C ILE A 158 -16.14 3.38 -5.11
N GLY A 159 -15.18 2.84 -4.36
CA GLY A 159 -13.87 2.46 -4.91
C GLY A 159 -13.97 1.34 -5.93
N LEU A 160 -14.78 0.33 -5.64
CA LEU A 160 -15.02 -0.80 -6.55
C LEU A 160 -15.74 -0.35 -7.84
N GLU A 161 -16.78 0.48 -7.72
CA GLU A 161 -17.50 1.05 -8.87
C GLU A 161 -16.56 1.87 -9.77
N ARG A 162 -15.70 2.70 -9.18
CA ARG A 162 -14.72 3.50 -9.94
C ARG A 162 -13.66 2.66 -10.62
N ALA A 163 -13.38 1.47 -10.09
CA ALA A 163 -12.52 0.49 -10.73
C ALA A 163 -13.23 -0.31 -11.84
N GLY A 164 -14.51 -0.04 -12.11
CA GLY A 164 -15.29 -0.72 -13.13
C GLY A 164 -15.81 -2.09 -12.70
N ILE A 165 -15.81 -2.40 -11.40
CA ILE A 165 -16.38 -3.65 -10.88
C ILE A 165 -17.90 -3.55 -10.89
N GLU A 166 -18.54 -4.51 -11.54
CA GLU A 166 -20.00 -4.55 -11.72
C GLU A 166 -20.75 -4.71 -10.38
N GLU A 167 -21.94 -4.12 -10.28
CA GLU A 167 -22.77 -4.14 -9.07
C GLU A 167 -23.04 -5.56 -8.54
N GLY A 168 -23.27 -6.52 -9.43
CA GLY A 168 -23.48 -7.93 -9.06
C GLY A 168 -22.29 -8.53 -8.31
N LYS A 169 -21.07 -8.17 -8.71
CA LYS A 169 -19.82 -8.58 -8.07
C LYS A 169 -19.61 -7.85 -6.75
N ILE A 170 -19.93 -6.57 -6.66
CA ILE A 170 -19.89 -5.83 -5.40
C ILE A 170 -20.82 -6.48 -4.35
N GLY A 171 -22.03 -6.89 -4.77
CA GLY A 171 -22.94 -7.62 -3.89
C GLY A 171 -22.36 -8.95 -3.36
N SER A 172 -21.48 -9.60 -4.11
CA SER A 172 -20.78 -10.82 -3.65
C SER A 172 -19.75 -10.55 -2.55
N VAL A 173 -19.10 -9.37 -2.57
CA VAL A 173 -18.19 -8.93 -1.50
C VAL A 173 -18.93 -8.79 -0.18
N TYR A 174 -20.12 -8.21 -0.20
CA TYR A 174 -20.97 -8.08 0.99
C TYR A 174 -21.35 -9.46 1.56
N ARG A 175 -21.82 -10.38 0.70
CA ARG A 175 -22.14 -11.76 1.11
C ARG A 175 -20.93 -12.48 1.69
N TYR A 176 -19.77 -12.37 1.06
CA TYR A 176 -18.53 -12.94 1.57
C TYR A 176 -18.22 -12.47 2.98
N TYR A 177 -18.24 -11.17 3.24
CA TYR A 177 -17.87 -10.68 4.56
C TYR A 177 -18.89 -10.96 5.66
N ILE A 178 -20.17 -11.13 5.34
CA ILE A 178 -21.18 -11.59 6.30
C ILE A 178 -21.01 -13.07 6.63
N THR A 179 -20.85 -13.89 5.59
CA THR A 179 -20.82 -15.36 5.72
C THR A 179 -19.44 -15.90 6.09
N GLN A 180 -18.39 -15.14 5.79
CA GLN A 180 -16.99 -15.55 5.81
C GLN A 180 -16.70 -16.77 4.89
N ASP A 181 -17.56 -17.02 3.92
CA ASP A 181 -17.48 -18.13 2.98
C ASP A 181 -17.11 -17.61 1.59
N ILE A 182 -15.91 -18.01 1.14
CA ILE A 182 -15.30 -17.52 -0.11
C ILE A 182 -16.08 -17.95 -1.35
N ASP A 183 -16.88 -19.02 -1.28
CA ASP A 183 -17.71 -19.46 -2.39
C ASP A 183 -18.84 -18.48 -2.70
N ASN A 184 -19.17 -17.58 -1.76
CA ASN A 184 -20.13 -16.49 -1.97
C ASN A 184 -19.54 -15.26 -2.67
N LEU A 185 -18.22 -15.22 -2.88
CA LEU A 185 -17.49 -14.16 -3.57
C LEU A 185 -17.35 -14.48 -5.06
N ASP A 186 -17.52 -13.48 -5.93
CA ASP A 186 -17.24 -13.59 -7.36
C ASP A 186 -15.82 -14.13 -7.60
N LYS A 187 -15.68 -15.11 -8.50
CA LYS A 187 -14.42 -15.85 -8.71
C LYS A 187 -13.25 -14.94 -9.06
N ASP A 188 -13.49 -13.86 -9.82
CA ASP A 188 -12.44 -12.93 -10.21
C ASP A 188 -11.95 -12.08 -9.02
N LEU A 189 -12.75 -11.99 -7.95
CA LEU A 189 -12.41 -11.26 -6.73
C LEU A 189 -11.77 -12.15 -5.66
N GLN A 190 -11.91 -13.48 -5.75
CA GLN A 190 -11.36 -14.42 -4.77
C GLN A 190 -9.84 -14.32 -4.66
N ILE A 191 -9.16 -14.10 -5.78
CA ILE A 191 -7.69 -13.98 -5.82
C ILE A 191 -7.16 -12.93 -4.85
N PHE A 192 -7.83 -11.78 -4.71
CA PHE A 192 -7.40 -10.72 -3.80
C PHE A 192 -7.51 -11.13 -2.33
N VAL A 193 -8.53 -11.93 -1.99
CA VAL A 193 -8.71 -12.47 -0.64
C VAL A 193 -7.66 -13.54 -0.35
N GLU A 194 -7.38 -14.41 -1.31
CA GLU A 194 -6.38 -15.47 -1.17
C GLU A 194 -4.97 -14.91 -1.04
N ASP A 195 -4.60 -13.95 -1.89
CA ASP A 195 -3.33 -13.24 -1.82
C ASP A 195 -3.18 -12.52 -0.47
N PHE A 196 -4.23 -11.85 0.00
CA PHE A 196 -4.23 -11.25 1.33
C PHE A 196 -4.04 -12.29 2.43
N LYS A 197 -4.75 -13.43 2.37
CA LYS A 197 -4.62 -14.49 3.38
C LYS A 197 -3.22 -15.10 3.44
N ARG A 198 -2.54 -15.20 2.29
CA ARG A 198 -1.16 -15.70 2.20
C ARG A 198 -0.15 -14.76 2.85
N GLU A 199 -0.38 -13.45 2.76
CA GLU A 199 0.59 -12.43 3.17
C GLU A 199 0.31 -11.80 4.53
N SER A 200 -0.97 -11.77 4.93
CA SER A 200 -1.43 -11.25 6.20
C SER A 200 -0.90 -12.13 7.35
N LYS A 201 -0.35 -11.48 8.38
CA LYS A 201 0.06 -12.21 9.60
C LYS A 201 -1.15 -12.58 10.46
N ARG A 202 -2.32 -11.97 10.23
CA ARG A 202 -3.56 -12.19 10.99
C ARG A 202 -4.80 -12.16 10.08
N PRO A 203 -4.98 -13.14 9.18
CA PRO A 203 -6.02 -13.08 8.14
C PRO A 203 -7.46 -13.16 8.63
N ASN A 204 -7.70 -13.63 9.87
CA ASN A 204 -9.03 -13.98 10.39
C ASN A 204 -9.51 -13.09 11.55
N ALA A 205 -9.13 -11.81 11.59
CA ALA A 205 -9.70 -10.90 12.58
C ALA A 205 -11.22 -10.76 12.32
N LYS A 206 -12.07 -10.92 13.34
CA LYS A 206 -13.51 -10.69 13.20
C LYS A 206 -13.75 -9.25 12.74
N ILE A 207 -14.32 -9.10 11.55
CA ILE A 207 -14.64 -7.82 10.94
C ILE A 207 -16.12 -7.55 11.20
N GLY A 208 -16.44 -6.54 12.01
CA GLY A 208 -17.79 -6.00 12.06
C GLY A 208 -17.98 -5.08 10.85
N ILE A 209 -18.87 -5.44 9.93
CA ILE A 209 -19.25 -4.59 8.80
C ILE A 209 -20.57 -3.89 9.11
N GLU A 210 -20.57 -2.57 8.97
CA GLU A 210 -21.78 -1.75 8.98
C GLU A 210 -22.28 -1.53 7.54
N GLU A 211 -23.60 -1.47 7.38
CA GLU A 211 -24.28 -1.18 6.11
C GLU A 211 -23.89 0.18 5.49
#